data_AF-A0A7S1RHD7-F1
#
_entry.id   AF-A0A7S1RHD7-F1
#
_cell.length_a   1.000
_cell.length_b   1.000
_cell.length_c   1.000
_cell.angle_alpha   90.00
_cell.angle_beta   90.00
_cell.angle_gamma   90.00
#
_symmetry.space_group_name_H-M   'P 1'
#
loop_
_entity.id
_entity.type
_entity.pdbx_description
1 polymer ?
#
loop_
_entity_poly.entity_id
_entity_poly.type
_entity_poly.pdbx_seq_one_letter_code
_entity_poly.pdbx_strand_id
1 'polypeptide(L)'
;ADRAKELLARVQVAVSDSEFQRWVERARRQARTRPEGQRDNALRSQLGHFFTKACSGIMRDFGFSDNRKGFDAMFKALWSQRDDPEVFKLAMDIERRLHVPPGM
;
A
#
# COMPACT_ATOMS: atom_id res chain seq x y z
N ALA A 1 8.22 13.34 -12.06
CA ALA A 1 7.04 13.39 -11.20
C ALA A 1 5.81 12.70 -11.81
N ASP A 2 5.42 12.97 -13.07
CA ASP A 2 4.14 12.51 -13.63
C ASP A 2 3.91 11.00 -13.56
N ARG A 3 4.92 10.19 -13.90
CA ARG A 3 4.83 8.72 -13.80
C ARG A 3 4.63 8.21 -12.36
N ALA A 4 5.17 8.91 -11.36
CA ALA A 4 4.97 8.57 -9.96
C ALA A 4 3.55 8.91 -9.49
N LYS A 5 3.01 10.04 -9.95
CA LYS A 5 1.62 10.45 -9.68
C LYS A 5 0.63 9.48 -10.29
N GLU A 6 0.83 9.09 -11.55
CA GLU A 6 -0.02 8.12 -12.24
C GLU A 6 -0.01 6.76 -11.53
N LEU A 7 1.19 6.27 -11.15
CA LEU A 7 1.33 5.04 -10.37
C LEU A 7 0.55 5.11 -9.06
N LEU A 8 0.75 6.18 -8.27
CA LEU A 8 0.07 6.34 -6.99
C LEU A 8 -1.44 6.50 -7.16
N ALA A 9 -1.92 7.19 -8.20
CA ALA A 9 -3.35 7.31 -8.48
C ALA A 9 -3.96 5.92 -8.78
N ARG A 10 -3.29 5.08 -9.57
CA ARG A 10 -3.76 3.71 -9.85
C ARG A 10 -3.73 2.83 -8.61
N VAL A 11 -2.68 2.93 -7.79
CA VAL A 11 -2.60 2.23 -6.50
C VAL A 11 -3.73 2.70 -5.57
N GLN A 12 -3.98 4.01 -5.51
CA GLN A 12 -5.07 4.59 -4.73
C GLN A 12 -6.41 3.99 -5.14
N VAL A 13 -6.72 3.91 -6.44
CA VAL A 13 -7.94 3.26 -6.94
C VAL A 13 -8.01 1.80 -6.50
N ALA A 14 -6.93 1.03 -6.66
CA ALA A 14 -6.91 -0.39 -6.28
C ALA A 14 -7.16 -0.59 -4.77
N VAL A 15 -6.57 0.23 -3.91
CA VAL A 15 -6.82 0.13 -2.46
C VAL A 15 -8.15 0.77 -2.05
N SER A 16 -8.78 1.57 -2.91
CA SER A 16 -10.11 2.15 -2.67
C SER A 16 -11.25 1.18 -2.98
N ASP A 17 -10.96 0.09 -3.67
CA ASP A 17 -11.95 -0.89 -4.08
C ASP A 17 -12.71 -1.48 -2.87
N SER A 18 -14.01 -1.69 -3.04
CA SER A 18 -14.88 -2.17 -1.96
C SER A 18 -14.50 -3.58 -1.48
N GLU A 19 -14.00 -4.44 -2.37
CA GLU A 19 -13.50 -5.76 -2.00
C GLU A 19 -12.22 -5.65 -1.18
N PHE A 20 -11.30 -4.80 -1.63
CA PHE A 20 -10.05 -4.55 -0.90
C PHE A 20 -10.33 -4.03 0.51
N GLN A 21 -11.22 -3.04 0.65
CA GLN A 21 -11.60 -2.47 1.94
C GLN A 21 -12.27 -3.51 2.87
N ARG A 22 -13.05 -4.45 2.33
CA ARG A 22 -13.56 -5.59 3.11
C ARG A 22 -12.43 -6.48 3.64
N TRP A 23 -11.37 -6.71 2.87
CA TRP A 23 -10.21 -7.47 3.32
C TRP A 23 -9.45 -6.76 4.44
N VAL A 24 -9.25 -5.44 4.32
CA VAL A 24 -8.61 -4.60 5.36
C VAL A 24 -9.38 -4.70 6.68
N GLU A 25 -10.70 -4.51 6.63
CA GLU A 25 -11.56 -4.61 7.81
C GLU A 25 -11.52 -6.00 8.44
N ARG A 26 -11.52 -7.06 7.63
CA ARG A 26 -11.39 -8.44 8.11
C ARG A 26 -10.05 -8.67 8.81
N ALA A 27 -8.94 -8.21 8.22
CA ALA A 27 -7.62 -8.34 8.83
C ALA A 27 -7.55 -7.61 10.18
N ARG A 28 -8.13 -6.42 10.28
CA ARG A 28 -8.19 -5.67 11.54
C ARG A 28 -9.00 -6.39 12.62
N ARG A 29 -10.16 -6.95 12.27
CA ARG A 29 -10.96 -7.75 13.21
C ARG A 29 -10.19 -8.97 13.69
N GLN A 30 -9.49 -9.66 12.79
CA GLN A 30 -8.66 -10.82 13.13
C GLN A 30 -7.45 -10.44 14.01
N ALA A 31 -6.79 -9.31 13.73
CA ALA A 31 -5.66 -8.85 14.54
C ALA A 31 -6.10 -8.48 15.97
N ARG A 32 -7.33 -7.98 16.17
CA ARG A 32 -7.86 -7.67 17.51
C ARG A 32 -7.99 -8.90 18.41
N THR A 33 -8.18 -10.09 17.84
CA THR A 33 -8.26 -11.35 18.61
C THR A 33 -6.88 -11.90 18.97
N ARG A 34 -5.79 -11.27 18.51
CA ARG A 34 -4.41 -11.66 18.85
C ARG A 34 -3.94 -10.91 20.11
N PRO A 35 -2.98 -11.48 20.86
CA PRO A 35 -2.28 -10.78 21.93
C PRO A 35 -1.64 -9.48 21.42
N GLU A 36 -1.55 -8.46 22.29
CA GLU A 36 -1.10 -7.11 21.94
C GLU A 36 0.26 -7.09 21.23
N GLY A 37 1.25 -7.84 21.71
CA GLY A 37 2.58 -7.94 21.09
C GLY A 37 2.63 -8.64 19.71
N GLN A 38 1.55 -9.30 19.27
CA GLN A 38 1.47 -9.97 17.97
C GLN A 38 0.51 -9.29 16.99
N ARG A 39 -0.36 -8.40 17.49
CA ARG A 39 -1.42 -7.73 16.72
C ARG A 39 -0.87 -6.98 15.52
N ASP A 40 0.12 -6.11 15.75
CA ASP A 40 0.61 -5.20 14.72
C ASP A 40 1.38 -5.92 13.62
N ASN A 41 2.20 -6.91 14.00
CA ASN A 41 2.96 -7.71 13.04
C ASN A 41 2.04 -8.58 12.16
N ALA A 42 1.02 -9.21 12.77
CA ALA A 42 0.03 -9.98 12.03
C ALA A 42 -0.76 -9.08 11.07
N LEU A 43 -1.20 -7.90 11.54
CA LEU A 43 -1.92 -6.95 10.71
C LEU A 43 -1.06 -6.45 9.55
N ARG A 44 0.18 -5.99 9.81
CA ARG A 44 1.10 -5.50 8.77
C ARG A 44 1.37 -6.57 7.72
N SER A 45 1.62 -7.82 8.14
CA SER A 45 1.88 -8.92 7.21
C SER A 45 0.68 -9.21 6.30
N GLN A 46 -0.52 -9.24 6.89
CA GLN A 46 -1.74 -9.52 6.14
C GLN A 46 -2.14 -8.38 5.19
N LEU A 47 -2.01 -7.12 5.64
CA LEU A 47 -2.21 -5.95 4.79
C LEU A 47 -1.18 -5.90 3.65
N GLY A 48 0.09 -6.20 3.94
CA GLY A 48 1.13 -6.29 2.92
C GLY A 48 0.80 -7.33 1.85
N HIS A 49 0.30 -8.51 2.24
CA HIS A 49 -0.15 -9.53 1.30
C HIS A 49 -1.30 -9.05 0.40
N PHE A 50 -2.33 -8.43 0.98
CA PHE A 50 -3.46 -7.90 0.20
C PHE A 50 -3.03 -6.78 -0.73
N PHE A 51 -2.18 -5.87 -0.25
CA PHE A 51 -1.63 -4.78 -1.05
C PHE A 51 -0.83 -5.32 -2.25
N THR A 52 0.08 -6.26 -2.02
CA THR A 52 0.86 -6.91 -3.09
C THR A 52 -0.06 -7.55 -4.12
N LYS A 53 -1.09 -8.28 -3.68
CA LYS A 53 -2.05 -8.91 -4.58
C LYS A 53 -2.77 -7.88 -5.44
N ALA A 54 -3.32 -6.83 -4.82
CA ALA A 54 -4.08 -5.78 -5.49
C ALA A 54 -3.23 -4.97 -6.48
N CYS A 55 -1.95 -4.75 -6.16
CA CYS A 55 -1.07 -3.92 -6.97
C CYS A 55 -0.27 -4.69 -8.02
N SER A 56 -0.26 -6.03 -8.00
CA SER A 56 0.61 -6.86 -8.86
C SER A 56 0.52 -6.52 -10.36
N GLY A 57 -0.69 -6.29 -10.88
CA GLY A 57 -0.89 -5.86 -12.28
C GLY A 57 -0.34 -4.45 -12.54
N ILE A 58 -0.60 -3.51 -11.62
CA ILE A 58 -0.09 -2.13 -11.69
C ILE A 58 1.44 -2.13 -11.67
N MET A 59 2.08 -2.92 -10.80
CA MET A 59 3.53 -3.04 -10.72
C MET A 59 4.16 -3.37 -12.07
N ARG A 60 3.60 -4.37 -12.75
CA ARG A 60 4.10 -4.85 -14.06
C ARG A 60 3.95 -3.78 -15.14
N ASP A 61 2.82 -3.06 -15.17
CA ASP A 61 2.57 -1.98 -16.14
C ASP A 61 3.60 -0.84 -16.03
N PHE A 62 4.11 -0.58 -14.82
CA PHE A 62 5.10 0.46 -14.58
C PHE A 62 6.55 -0.04 -14.69
N GLY A 63 6.77 -1.32 -15.02
CA GLY A 63 8.08 -1.92 -15.19
C GLY A 63 8.72 -2.47 -13.92
N PHE A 64 7.93 -2.61 -12.84
CA PHE A 64 8.38 -3.26 -11.60
C PHE A 64 8.03 -4.75 -11.61
N SER A 65 8.84 -5.54 -10.91
CA SER A 65 8.46 -6.92 -10.59
C SER A 65 7.33 -6.94 -9.56
N ASP A 66 6.50 -7.98 -9.59
CA ASP A 66 5.40 -8.21 -8.64
C ASP A 66 5.83 -8.98 -7.37
N ASN A 67 7.13 -9.03 -7.12
CA ASN A 67 7.72 -9.66 -5.95
C ASN A 67 8.27 -8.58 -4.99
N ARG A 68 8.72 -9.00 -3.80
CA ARG A 68 9.24 -8.11 -2.76
C ARG A 68 10.29 -7.11 -3.30
N LYS A 69 11.24 -7.55 -4.12
CA LYS A 69 12.28 -6.66 -4.68
C LYS A 69 11.69 -5.59 -5.59
N GLY A 70 10.64 -5.92 -6.35
CA GLY A 70 9.95 -4.95 -7.18
C GLY A 70 9.18 -3.91 -6.36
N PHE A 71 8.51 -4.32 -5.28
CA PHE A 71 7.89 -3.39 -4.33
C PHE A 71 8.92 -2.49 -3.65
N ASP A 72 10.05 -3.03 -3.19
CA ASP A 72 11.14 -2.23 -2.62
C ASP A 72 11.69 -1.21 -3.64
N ALA A 73 11.84 -1.61 -4.90
CA ALA A 73 12.26 -0.71 -5.99
C ALA A 73 11.21 0.37 -6.26
N MET A 74 9.92 0.02 -6.26
CA MET A 74 8.83 0.99 -6.39
C MET A 74 8.86 2.01 -5.25
N PHE A 75 8.94 1.57 -4.00
CA PHE A 75 8.99 2.49 -2.86
C PHE A 75 10.22 3.40 -2.91
N LYS A 76 11.39 2.86 -3.30
CA LYS A 76 12.59 3.68 -3.49
C LYS A 76 12.42 4.74 -4.59
N ALA A 77 11.77 4.37 -5.70
CA ALA A 77 11.48 5.30 -6.79
C ALA A 77 10.51 6.41 -6.33
N LEU A 78 9.45 6.06 -5.60
CA LEU A 78 8.49 7.01 -5.05
C LEU A 78 9.13 7.93 -4.01
N TRP A 79 9.99 7.40 -3.14
CA TRP A 79 10.70 8.19 -2.11
C TRP A 79 11.61 9.27 -2.71
N SER A 80 12.15 9.04 -3.90
CA SER A 80 12.92 10.06 -4.64
C SER A 80 12.07 11.27 -5.07
N GLN A 81 10.75 11.13 -5.09
CA GLN A 81 9.78 12.15 -5.48
C GLN A 81 9.01 12.72 -4.27
N ARG A 82 9.44 12.43 -3.04
CA ARG A 82 8.70 12.78 -1.80
C ARG A 82 8.45 14.28 -1.61
N ASP A 83 9.29 15.13 -2.20
CA ASP A 83 9.18 16.59 -2.09
C ASP A 83 8.12 17.17 -3.05
N ASP A 84 7.57 16.36 -3.97
CA ASP A 84 6.40 16.74 -4.77
C ASP A 84 5.12 16.65 -3.90
N PRO A 85 4.40 17.78 -3.71
CA PRO A 85 3.24 17.83 -2.81
C PRO A 85 2.10 16.89 -3.21
N GLU A 86 1.94 16.61 -4.49
CA GLU A 86 0.87 15.75 -5.00
C GLU A 86 1.22 14.27 -4.81
N VAL A 87 2.48 13.90 -5.03
CA VAL A 87 3.01 12.57 -4.69
C VAL A 87 2.85 12.31 -3.19
N PHE A 88 3.22 13.28 -2.36
CA PHE A 88 3.04 13.20 -0.91
C PHE A 88 1.56 13.02 -0.52
N LYS A 89 0.66 13.84 -1.08
CA LYS A 89 -0.78 13.74 -0.83
C LYS A 89 -1.35 12.38 -1.21
N LEU A 90 -0.98 11.84 -2.38
CA LEU A 90 -1.46 10.54 -2.83
C LEU A 90 -0.94 9.40 -1.94
N ALA A 91 0.33 9.44 -1.55
CA ALA A 91 0.91 8.47 -0.63
C ALA A 91 0.17 8.47 0.72
N MET A 92 -0.07 9.66 1.29
CA MET A 92 -0.83 9.85 2.52
C MET A 92 -2.26 9.28 2.42
N ASP A 93 -2.93 9.48 1.29
CA ASP A 93 -4.28 8.96 1.07
C ASP A 93 -4.30 7.43 0.94
N ILE A 94 -3.27 6.82 0.35
CA ILE A 94 -3.09 5.37 0.32
C ILE A 94 -2.88 4.84 1.75
N GLU A 95 -1.98 5.44 2.52
CA GLU A 95 -1.71 5.04 3.90
C GLU A 95 -2.98 5.10 4.78
N ARG A 96 -3.78 6.17 4.64
CA ARG A 96 -5.08 6.29 5.31
C ARG A 96 -6.04 5.16 4.94
N ARG A 97 -6.13 4.81 3.65
CA ARG A 97 -7.00 3.71 3.17
C ARG A 97 -6.52 2.33 3.58
N LEU A 98 -5.21 2.18 3.81
CA LEU A 98 -4.62 0.99 4.43
C LEU A 98 -4.74 1.00 5.95
N HIS A 99 -5.20 2.11 6.54
CA HIS A 99 -5.24 2.37 7.97
C HIS A 99 -3.88 2.15 8.65
N VAL A 100 -2.80 2.51 7.98
CA VAL A 100 -1.44 2.55 8.54
C VAL A 100 -1.09 3.97 8.99
N PRO A 101 -0.25 4.13 10.02
CA PRO A 101 0.30 5.43 10.38
C PRO A 101 0.96 6.09 9.16
N PRO A 102 0.73 7.39 8.93
CA PRO A 102 1.30 8.04 7.78
C PRO A 102 2.80 8.29 7.90
N GLY A 103 3.51 8.27 6.78
CA GLY A 103 4.95 8.52 6.71
C GLY A 103 5.83 7.35 7.20
N MET A 104 5.31 6.12 7.16
CA MET A 104 6.07 4.91 7.49
C MET A 104 6.73 4.25 6.28
#